data_AF-A0A4V0YJ28-F1
#
_entry.id   AF-A0A4V0YJ28-F1
#
_cell.length_a   1.000
_cell.length_b   1.000
_cell.length_c   1.000
_cell.angle_alpha   90.00
_cell.angle_beta   90.00
_cell.angle_gamma   90.00
#
_symmetry.space_group_name_H-M   'P 1'
#
loop_
_entity.id
_entity.type
_entity.pdbx_description
1 polymer ?
#
loop_
_entity_poly.entity_id
_entity_poly.type
_entity_poly.pdbx_seq_one_letter_code
_entity_poly.pdbx_strand_id
1 'polypeptide(L)'
;MSNVIIGIIGVVLFIGLAIAGAVYLGPQFTNSKNVGDMAKVTAALSQIVSAVELRQQRTGEVLPSNTDISLLVSEGYLKSLPTNPFDAARPYQLYSDNGARVTNQAVLVVGVDIGSSDRAKDACIALERQAGMQSMAHLEAATAVGMGAWTAANPRPGCFWRPLAGSLMVWAPVAS
;
A
#
# COMPACT_ATOMS: atom_id res chain seq x y z
N MET A 1 -46.23 -25.50 -30.60
CA MET A 1 -46.10 -24.82 -29.28
C MET A 1 -44.91 -25.30 -28.44
N SER A 2 -44.36 -26.51 -28.67
CA SER A 2 -43.24 -27.07 -27.89
C SER A 2 -41.89 -26.33 -28.03
N ASN A 3 -41.57 -25.80 -29.23
CA ASN A 3 -40.29 -25.11 -29.48
C ASN A 3 -40.10 -23.82 -28.65
N VAL A 4 -41.18 -23.17 -28.23
CA VAL A 4 -41.12 -21.96 -27.40
C VAL A 4 -40.77 -22.30 -25.95
N ILE A 5 -41.25 -23.44 -25.45
CA ILE A 5 -41.03 -23.88 -24.07
C ILE A 5 -39.56 -24.28 -23.85
N ILE A 6 -38.96 -24.99 -24.81
CA ILE A 6 -37.53 -25.36 -24.78
C ILE A 6 -36.63 -24.12 -24.84
N GLY A 7 -37.00 -23.09 -25.62
CA GLY A 7 -36.27 -21.83 -25.68
C GLY A 7 -36.25 -21.08 -24.35
N ILE A 8 -37.37 -21.04 -23.64
CA ILE A 8 -37.47 -20.35 -22.34
C ILE A 8 -36.62 -21.05 -21.27
N ILE A 9 -36.64 -22.38 -21.22
CA ILE A 9 -35.82 -23.15 -20.26
C ILE A 9 -34.32 -22.92 -20.50
N GLY A 10 -33.88 -22.87 -21.76
CA GLY A 10 -32.48 -22.59 -22.09
C GLY A 10 -32.02 -21.20 -21.62
N VAL A 11 -32.86 -20.18 -21.77
CA VAL A 11 -32.55 -18.82 -21.32
C VAL A 11 -32.49 -18.73 -19.80
N VAL A 12 -33.41 -19.38 -19.07
CA VAL A 12 -33.40 -19.38 -17.60
C VAL A 12 -32.12 -20.02 -17.04
N LEU A 13 -31.66 -21.12 -17.65
CA LEU A 13 -30.40 -21.77 -17.25
C LEU A 13 -29.18 -20.89 -17.54
N PHE A 14 -29.16 -20.20 -18.68
CA PHE A 14 -28.04 -19.31 -19.03
C PHE A 14 -27.97 -18.09 -18.10
N ILE A 15 -29.13 -17.52 -17.74
CA ILE A 15 -29.21 -16.43 -16.75
C ILE A 15 -28.75 -16.92 -15.38
N GLY A 16 -29.19 -18.09 -14.94
CA GLY A 16 -28.78 -18.67 -13.66
C GLY A 16 -27.26 -18.89 -13.55
N LEU A 17 -26.64 -19.43 -14.61
CA LEU A 17 -25.20 -19.66 -14.65
C LEU A 17 -24.41 -18.34 -14.71
N ALA A 18 -24.91 -17.34 -15.43
CA ALA A 18 -24.30 -16.01 -15.50
C ALA A 18 -24.33 -15.28 -14.15
N ILE A 19 -25.46 -15.34 -13.42
CA ILE A 19 -25.58 -14.76 -12.07
C ILE A 19 -24.63 -15.49 -11.11
N ALA A 20 -24.60 -16.82 -11.14
CA ALA A 20 -23.67 -17.60 -10.31
C ALA A 20 -22.20 -17.26 -10.59
N GLY A 21 -21.83 -17.10 -11.87
CA GLY A 21 -20.49 -16.68 -12.27
C GLY A 21 -20.13 -15.28 -11.78
N ALA A 22 -21.03 -14.31 -11.93
CA ALA A 22 -20.81 -12.94 -11.49
C ALA A 22 -20.68 -12.82 -9.95
N VAL A 23 -21.54 -13.53 -9.20
CA VAL A 23 -21.55 -13.48 -7.74
C VAL A 23 -20.32 -14.16 -7.14
N TYR A 24 -19.86 -15.27 -7.72
CA TYR A 24 -18.74 -16.02 -7.16
C TYR A 24 -17.37 -15.51 -7.63
N LEU A 25 -17.23 -15.16 -8.91
CA LEU A 25 -15.94 -14.74 -9.47
C LEU A 25 -15.64 -13.25 -9.26
N GLY A 26 -16.67 -12.41 -9.15
CA GLY A 26 -16.51 -10.96 -8.94
C GLY A 26 -15.61 -10.62 -7.73
N PRO A 27 -15.94 -11.11 -6.51
CA PRO A 27 -15.14 -10.86 -5.31
C PRO A 27 -13.70 -11.39 -5.38
N GLN A 28 -13.47 -12.49 -6.12
CA GLN A 28 -12.14 -13.07 -6.28
C GLN A 28 -11.25 -12.20 -7.17
N PHE A 29 -11.80 -11.62 -8.24
CA PHE A 29 -11.06 -10.72 -9.11
C PHE A 29 -10.72 -9.40 -8.42
N THR A 30 -11.63 -8.84 -7.62
CA THR A 30 -11.36 -7.61 -6.85
C THR A 30 -10.26 -7.84 -5.81
N ASN A 31 -10.31 -8.97 -5.09
CA ASN A 31 -9.26 -9.33 -4.15
C ASN A 31 -7.90 -9.54 -4.83
N SER A 32 -7.87 -10.26 -5.95
CA SER A 32 -6.65 -10.49 -6.73
C SER A 32 -6.03 -9.19 -7.23
N LYS A 33 -6.86 -8.25 -7.70
CA LYS A 33 -6.41 -6.91 -8.11
C LYS A 33 -5.82 -6.13 -6.94
N ASN A 34 -6.48 -6.12 -5.78
CA ASN A 34 -6.00 -5.42 -4.59
C ASN A 34 -4.66 -5.96 -4.10
N VAL A 35 -4.50 -7.29 -4.07
CA VAL A 35 -3.22 -7.93 -3.74
C VAL A 35 -2.14 -7.57 -4.76
N GLY A 36 -2.48 -7.57 -6.06
CA GLY A 36 -1.54 -7.19 -7.12
C GLY A 36 -1.09 -5.72 -7.02
N ASP A 37 -2.00 -4.81 -6.69
CA ASP A 37 -1.65 -3.39 -6.51
C ASP A 37 -0.86 -3.15 -5.23
N MET A 38 -1.14 -3.88 -4.15
CA MET A 38 -0.29 -3.86 -2.96
C MET A 38 1.11 -4.40 -3.21
N ALA A 39 1.25 -5.47 -4.02
CA ALA A 39 2.55 -5.97 -4.41
C ALA A 39 3.36 -4.93 -5.20
N LYS A 40 2.71 -4.10 -6.03
CA LYS A 40 3.37 -2.97 -6.70
C LYS A 40 3.82 -1.91 -5.69
N VAL A 41 2.97 -1.58 -4.71
CA VAL A 41 3.31 -0.62 -3.64
C VAL A 41 4.50 -1.10 -2.82
N THR A 42 4.50 -2.35 -2.37
CA THR A 42 5.61 -2.90 -1.57
C THR A 42 6.90 -3.00 -2.38
N ALA A 43 6.82 -3.39 -3.66
CA ALA A 43 7.98 -3.39 -4.55
C ALA A 43 8.53 -1.97 -4.77
N ALA A 44 7.66 -0.97 -4.97
CA ALA A 44 8.06 0.42 -5.10
C ALA A 44 8.71 0.95 -3.82
N LEU A 45 8.13 0.67 -2.65
CA LEU A 45 8.72 1.02 -1.36
C LEU A 45 10.12 0.43 -1.20
N SER A 46 10.29 -0.86 -1.51
CA SER A 46 11.60 -1.52 -1.46
C SER A 46 12.62 -0.87 -2.40
N GLN A 47 12.22 -0.49 -3.63
CA GLN A 47 13.10 0.22 -4.55
C GLN A 47 13.54 1.59 -4.02
N ILE A 48 12.62 2.35 -3.41
CA ILE A 48 12.94 3.66 -2.82
C ILE A 48 13.85 3.49 -1.62
N VAL A 49 13.55 2.53 -0.73
CA VAL A 49 14.39 2.21 0.44
C VAL A 49 15.82 1.90 0.01
N SER A 50 16.01 0.98 -0.94
CA SER A 50 17.34 0.65 -1.46
C SER A 50 18.03 1.85 -2.12
N ALA A 51 17.29 2.72 -2.82
CA ALA A 51 17.85 3.93 -3.40
C ALA A 51 18.32 4.94 -2.33
N VAL A 52 17.57 5.09 -1.24
CA VAL A 52 17.95 5.92 -0.10
C VAL A 52 19.21 5.37 0.56
N GLU A 53 19.27 4.05 0.82
CA GLU A 53 20.43 3.40 1.43
C GLU A 53 21.68 3.54 0.56
N LEU A 54 21.56 3.26 -0.75
CA LEU A 54 22.66 3.41 -1.70
C LEU A 54 23.19 4.84 -1.77
N ARG A 55 22.30 5.83 -1.71
CA ARG A 55 22.69 7.25 -1.65
C ARG A 55 23.48 7.53 -0.39
N GLN A 56 22.94 7.18 0.78
CA GLN A 56 23.56 7.48 2.07
C GLN A 56 24.93 6.80 2.20
N GLN A 57 25.05 5.56 1.70
CA GLN A 57 26.33 4.84 1.65
C GLN A 57 27.34 5.52 0.71
N ARG A 58 26.90 6.08 -0.42
CA ARG A 58 27.78 6.69 -1.41
C ARG A 58 28.22 8.11 -1.05
N THR A 59 27.33 8.92 -0.47
CA THR A 59 27.65 10.30 -0.08
C THR A 59 28.23 10.39 1.32
N GLY A 60 27.98 9.40 2.19
CA GLY A 60 28.27 9.49 3.62
C GLY A 60 27.35 10.47 4.36
N GLU A 61 26.34 11.00 3.67
CA GLU A 61 25.41 12.00 4.22
C GLU A 61 24.04 11.38 4.43
N VAL A 62 23.46 11.66 5.60
CA VAL A 62 22.09 11.26 5.92
C VAL A 62 21.12 12.07 5.08
N LEU A 63 20.16 11.40 4.45
CA LEU A 63 19.09 12.06 3.71
C LEU A 63 18.05 12.63 4.69
N PRO A 64 17.73 13.94 4.64
CA PRO A 64 16.69 14.52 5.48
C PRO A 64 15.28 14.06 5.08
N SER A 65 14.40 13.84 6.04
CA SER A 65 13.01 13.38 5.81
C SER A 65 12.10 14.37 5.09
N ASN A 66 12.41 15.67 5.11
CA ASN A 66 11.68 16.66 4.33
C ASN A 66 12.06 16.66 2.84
N THR A 67 13.11 15.95 2.45
CA THR A 67 13.58 15.90 1.06
C THR A 67 12.52 15.32 0.14
N ASP A 68 12.45 15.84 -1.08
CA ASP A 68 11.60 15.27 -2.12
C ASP A 68 12.27 14.02 -2.72
N ILE A 69 11.49 12.97 -2.94
CA ILE A 69 11.94 11.73 -3.59
C ILE A 69 12.44 12.01 -5.01
N SER A 70 12.00 13.10 -5.64
CA SER A 70 12.54 13.56 -6.93
C SER A 70 14.06 13.74 -6.93
N LEU A 71 14.68 14.01 -5.78
CA LEU A 71 16.13 14.07 -5.63
C LEU A 71 16.81 12.72 -5.96
N LEU A 72 16.20 11.59 -5.56
CA LEU A 72 16.77 10.27 -5.85
C LEU A 72 16.78 9.97 -7.36
N VAL A 73 15.85 10.59 -8.11
CA VAL A 73 15.82 10.48 -9.57
C VAL A 73 16.88 11.39 -10.20
N SER A 74 16.98 12.64 -9.74
CA SER A 74 17.96 13.59 -10.29
C SER A 74 19.40 13.18 -10.04
N GLU A 75 19.67 12.53 -8.91
CA GLU A 75 21.00 11.98 -8.56
C GLU A 75 21.24 10.58 -9.18
N GLY A 76 20.25 9.99 -9.85
CA GLY A 76 20.40 8.74 -10.59
C GLY A 76 20.30 7.45 -9.77
N TYR A 77 19.85 7.51 -8.51
CA TYR A 77 19.57 6.33 -7.69
C TYR A 77 18.23 5.65 -8.05
N LEU A 78 17.29 6.41 -8.62
CA LEU A 78 16.04 5.91 -9.19
C LEU A 78 15.92 6.30 -10.67
N LYS A 79 15.35 5.41 -11.48
CA LYS A 79 15.09 5.71 -12.91
C LYS A 79 13.89 6.63 -13.10
N SER A 80 12.87 6.47 -12.26
CA SER A 80 11.62 7.23 -12.32
C SER A 80 10.90 7.13 -10.97
N LEU A 81 10.03 8.10 -10.67
CA LEU A 81 9.18 8.04 -9.49
C LEU A 81 8.07 6.98 -9.70
N PRO A 82 7.92 6.01 -8.78
CA PRO A 82 6.80 5.08 -8.84
C PRO A 82 5.49 5.82 -8.59
N THR A 83 4.44 5.41 -9.30
CA THR A 83 3.08 5.94 -9.12
C THR A 83 2.32 5.10 -8.11
N ASN A 84 1.56 5.75 -7.23
CA ASN A 84 0.67 5.07 -6.30
C ASN A 84 -0.57 4.53 -7.05
N PRO A 85 -0.84 3.21 -7.04
CA PRO A 85 -1.97 2.61 -7.76
C PRO A 85 -3.32 2.85 -7.08
N PHE A 86 -3.35 3.36 -5.84
CA PHE A 86 -4.58 3.69 -5.12
C PHE A 86 -5.00 5.14 -5.34
N ASP A 87 -4.04 6.07 -5.35
CA ASP A 87 -4.29 7.50 -5.58
C ASP A 87 -3.03 8.17 -6.14
N ALA A 88 -3.05 8.53 -7.44
CA ALA A 88 -1.91 9.18 -8.09
C ALA A 88 -1.57 10.56 -7.51
N ALA A 89 -2.50 11.22 -6.82
CA ALA A 89 -2.26 12.50 -6.16
C ALA A 89 -1.50 12.35 -4.83
N ARG A 90 -1.35 11.12 -4.32
CA ARG A 90 -0.63 10.81 -3.07
C ARG A 90 0.67 10.10 -3.41
N PRO A 91 1.76 10.84 -3.69
CA PRO A 91 3.06 10.24 -4.00
C PRO A 91 3.66 9.56 -2.79
N TYR A 92 4.67 8.73 -3.04
CA TYR A 92 5.54 8.22 -1.98
C TYR A 92 6.24 9.38 -1.29
N GLN A 93 6.45 9.24 0.02
CA GLN A 93 7.08 10.26 0.86
C GLN A 93 8.09 9.61 1.79
N LEU A 94 9.08 10.41 2.18
CA LEU A 94 10.09 10.05 3.16
C LEU A 94 9.64 10.62 4.52
N TYR A 95 9.81 9.84 5.58
CA TYR A 95 9.41 10.19 6.93
C TYR A 95 10.56 9.93 7.90
N SER A 96 10.66 10.76 8.93
CA SER A 96 11.50 10.49 10.09
C SER A 96 10.81 9.52 11.05
N ASP A 97 11.48 9.18 12.14
CA ASP A 97 10.95 8.32 13.21
C ASP A 97 9.57 8.77 13.66
N ASN A 98 9.36 10.03 14.02
CA ASN A 98 8.07 10.52 14.51
C ASN A 98 6.95 10.55 13.44
N GLY A 99 7.20 10.12 12.20
CA GLY A 99 6.25 10.16 11.10
C GLY A 99 5.99 11.56 10.55
N ALA A 100 6.85 12.51 10.89
CA ALA A 100 6.83 13.86 10.32
C ALA A 100 7.87 13.98 9.20
N ARG A 101 7.75 15.07 8.44
CA ARG A 101 8.70 15.48 7.41
C ARG A 101 9.45 16.69 7.95
N VAL A 102 10.59 16.44 8.58
CA VAL A 102 11.31 17.45 9.36
C VAL A 102 12.68 17.71 8.75
N THR A 103 13.02 18.99 8.63
CA THR A 103 14.37 19.43 8.28
C THR A 103 15.34 18.95 9.36
N ASN A 104 16.47 18.35 8.97
CA ASN A 104 17.52 17.81 9.86
C ASN A 104 17.19 16.50 10.61
N GLN A 105 16.12 15.78 10.27
CA GLN A 105 15.93 14.41 10.75
C GLN A 105 16.16 13.41 9.63
N ALA A 106 16.89 12.33 9.94
CA ALA A 106 17.14 11.22 9.02
C ALA A 106 15.83 10.61 8.52
N VAL A 107 15.82 10.20 7.25
CA VAL A 107 14.78 9.27 6.77
C VAL A 107 14.97 7.94 7.47
N LEU A 108 13.92 7.49 8.15
CA LEU A 108 13.87 6.15 8.77
C LEU A 108 12.75 5.31 8.17
N VAL A 109 11.76 5.95 7.54
CA VAL A 109 10.62 5.26 6.96
C VAL A 109 10.30 5.87 5.60
N VAL A 110 10.02 5.02 4.62
CA VAL A 110 9.37 5.42 3.37
C VAL A 110 7.92 4.99 3.46
N GLY A 111 7.00 5.87 3.09
CA GLY A 111 5.58 5.58 3.16
C GLY A 111 4.80 6.14 1.99
N VAL A 112 3.63 5.55 1.75
CA VAL A 112 2.65 6.07 0.80
C VAL A 112 1.26 5.96 1.40
N ASP A 113 0.48 7.00 1.18
CA ASP A 113 -0.90 7.06 1.60
C ASP A 113 -1.80 6.43 0.54
N ILE A 114 -2.54 5.39 0.92
CA ILE A 114 -3.44 4.64 0.03
C ILE A 114 -4.92 5.04 0.20
N GLY A 115 -5.21 6.04 1.04
CA GLY A 115 -6.55 6.55 1.31
C GLY A 115 -7.35 5.73 2.32
N SER A 116 -8.65 6.00 2.40
CA SER A 116 -9.59 5.39 3.37
C SER A 116 -10.71 4.58 2.72
N SER A 117 -10.63 4.35 1.41
CA SER A 117 -11.59 3.52 0.68
C SER A 117 -11.62 2.09 1.21
N ASP A 118 -12.73 1.38 1.03
CA ASP A 118 -12.84 -0.03 1.45
C ASP A 118 -11.83 -0.91 0.71
N ARG A 119 -11.53 -0.56 -0.55
CA ARG A 119 -10.44 -1.15 -1.31
C ARG A 119 -9.08 -1.01 -0.62
N ALA A 120 -8.76 0.17 -0.10
CA ALA A 120 -7.52 0.43 0.63
C ALA A 120 -7.47 -0.34 1.95
N LYS A 121 -8.60 -0.44 2.66
CA LYS A 121 -8.72 -1.25 3.88
C LYS A 121 -8.47 -2.72 3.61
N ASP A 122 -9.14 -3.30 2.61
CA ASP A 122 -8.98 -4.71 2.24
C ASP A 122 -7.53 -5.02 1.84
N ALA A 123 -6.94 -4.13 1.05
CA ALA A 123 -5.55 -4.21 0.62
C ALA A 123 -4.56 -4.16 1.81
N CYS A 124 -4.78 -3.24 2.74
CA CYS A 124 -3.98 -3.09 3.96
C CYS A 124 -4.10 -4.31 4.89
N ILE A 125 -5.32 -4.81 5.10
CA ILE A 125 -5.57 -6.03 5.89
C ILE A 125 -4.90 -7.24 5.22
N ALA A 126 -4.96 -7.36 3.89
CA ALA A 126 -4.32 -8.45 3.17
C ALA A 126 -2.79 -8.42 3.36
N LEU A 127 -2.17 -7.24 3.37
CA LEU A 127 -0.74 -7.10 3.66
C LEU A 127 -0.40 -7.50 5.10
N GLU A 128 -1.13 -7.01 6.09
CA GLU A 128 -0.87 -7.37 7.48
C GLU A 128 -1.12 -8.87 7.75
N ARG A 129 -2.09 -9.48 7.07
CA ARG A 129 -2.34 -10.92 7.16
C ARG A 129 -1.15 -11.75 6.70
N GLN A 130 -0.45 -11.31 5.65
CA GLN A 130 0.79 -11.97 5.22
C GLN A 130 1.88 -11.90 6.28
N ALA A 131 1.87 -10.87 7.12
CA ALA A 131 2.79 -10.70 8.24
C ALA A 131 2.27 -11.27 9.57
N GLY A 132 1.14 -12.01 9.55
CA GLY A 132 0.58 -12.68 10.72
C GLY A 132 -0.40 -11.86 11.56
N MET A 133 -0.77 -10.64 11.14
CA MET A 133 -1.67 -9.75 11.88
C MET A 133 -3.00 -9.57 11.13
N GLN A 134 -4.15 -9.72 11.80
CA GLN A 134 -5.40 -10.00 11.09
C GLN A 134 -6.53 -8.97 11.26
N SER A 135 -6.41 -7.95 12.11
CA SER A 135 -7.56 -7.09 12.47
C SER A 135 -7.34 -5.59 12.23
N MET A 136 -8.42 -4.90 11.85
CA MET A 136 -8.46 -3.43 11.79
C MET A 136 -8.20 -2.78 13.14
N ALA A 137 -8.62 -3.41 14.24
CA ALA A 137 -8.33 -2.94 15.59
C ALA A 137 -6.82 -2.85 15.86
N HIS A 138 -6.02 -3.71 15.23
CA HIS A 138 -4.57 -3.64 15.28
C HIS A 138 -4.02 -2.48 14.44
N LEU A 139 -4.56 -2.26 13.24
CA LEU A 139 -4.22 -1.12 12.37
C LEU A 139 -4.55 0.23 13.02
N GLU A 140 -5.63 0.29 13.80
CA GLU A 140 -6.07 1.44 14.58
C GLU A 140 -5.34 1.57 15.93
N ALA A 141 -4.62 0.55 16.40
CA ALA A 141 -3.81 0.66 17.60
C ALA A 141 -2.52 1.48 17.35
N ALA A 142 -1.97 1.42 16.13
CA ALA A 142 -0.82 2.22 15.70
C ALA A 142 -1.04 3.73 15.87
N THR A 143 -2.28 4.15 15.69
CA THR A 143 -2.78 5.52 15.87
C THR A 143 -2.46 6.12 17.24
N ALA A 144 -2.43 5.29 18.29
CA ALA A 144 -2.23 5.72 19.66
C ALA A 144 -0.75 5.82 20.07
N VAL A 145 0.13 5.05 19.42
CA VAL A 145 1.56 4.97 19.79
C VAL A 145 2.42 5.94 18.98
N GLY A 146 1.90 6.42 17.84
CA GLY A 146 2.65 7.24 16.90
C GLY A 146 3.51 6.41 15.95
N MET A 147 3.80 6.95 14.77
CA MET A 147 4.48 6.24 13.69
C MET A 147 5.82 5.65 14.13
N GLY A 148 6.65 6.41 14.86
CA GLY A 148 7.99 5.96 15.23
C GLY A 148 8.03 4.81 16.20
N ALA A 149 7.20 4.86 17.24
CA ALA A 149 7.08 3.76 18.17
C ALA A 149 6.49 2.53 17.48
N TRP A 150 5.54 2.72 16.56
CA TRP A 150 4.97 1.63 15.78
C TRP A 150 5.99 0.97 14.85
N THR A 151 6.76 1.77 14.11
CA THR A 151 7.76 1.26 13.16
C THR A 151 8.95 0.64 13.88
N ALA A 152 9.32 1.15 15.04
CA ALA A 152 10.35 0.54 15.90
C ALA A 152 9.90 -0.81 16.47
N ALA A 153 8.63 -0.93 16.87
CA ALA A 153 8.08 -2.19 17.38
C ALA A 153 7.87 -3.24 16.28
N ASN A 154 7.73 -2.80 15.03
CA ASN A 154 7.45 -3.67 13.88
C ASN A 154 8.45 -3.38 12.74
N PRO A 155 9.74 -3.75 12.82
CA PRO A 155 10.76 -3.38 11.84
C PRO A 155 10.63 -4.16 10.52
N ARG A 156 9.46 -4.07 9.89
CA ARG A 156 9.07 -4.73 8.64
C ARG A 156 8.13 -3.82 7.87
N PRO A 157 8.01 -3.98 6.54
CA PRO A 157 6.95 -3.33 5.80
C PRO A 157 5.58 -3.70 6.37
N GLY A 158 4.68 -2.73 6.35
CA GLY A 158 3.35 -2.91 6.91
C GLY A 158 2.42 -1.78 6.52
N CYS A 159 1.26 -1.77 7.15
CA CYS A 159 0.24 -0.78 6.96
C CYS A 159 -0.33 -0.35 8.32
N PHE A 160 -0.77 0.90 8.43
CA PHE A 160 -1.44 1.41 9.62
C PHE A 160 -2.36 2.59 9.30
N TRP A 161 -3.26 2.91 10.23
CA TRP A 161 -4.14 4.07 10.12
C TRP A 161 -3.48 5.36 10.61
N ARG A 162 -3.55 6.42 9.81
CA ARG A 162 -3.09 7.77 10.17
C ARG A 162 -4.30 8.63 10.55
N PRO A 163 -4.44 9.00 11.84
CA PRO A 163 -5.63 9.73 12.30
C PRO A 163 -5.67 11.14 11.71
N LEU A 164 -4.51 11.81 11.66
CA LEU A 164 -4.38 13.19 11.19
C LEU A 164 -4.70 13.34 9.71
N ALA A 165 -4.43 12.31 8.91
CA ALA A 165 -4.69 12.29 7.48
C ALA A 165 -6.03 11.62 7.11
N GLY A 166 -6.68 10.95 8.08
CA GLY A 166 -7.90 10.18 7.84
C GLY A 166 -7.72 9.09 6.78
N SER A 167 -6.57 8.43 6.78
CA SER A 167 -6.16 7.54 5.69
C SER A 167 -5.25 6.40 6.16
N LEU A 168 -5.20 5.33 5.38
CA LEU A 168 -4.25 4.24 5.56
C LEU A 168 -2.93 4.57 4.87
N MET A 169 -1.84 4.25 5.55
CA MET A 169 -0.50 4.36 5.01
C MET A 169 0.15 2.99 4.96
N VAL A 170 0.77 2.70 3.82
CA VAL A 170 1.70 1.58 3.66
C VAL A 170 3.10 2.12 3.81
N TRP A 171 3.95 1.42 4.55
CA TRP A 171 5.27 1.90 4.88
C TRP A 171 6.31 0.78 4.84
N ALA A 172 7.57 1.16 4.70
CA ALA A 172 8.73 0.28 4.81
C ALA A 172 9.85 1.02 5.57
N PRO A 173 10.51 0.35 6.54
CA PRO A 173 11.66 0.93 7.21
C PRO A 173 12.83 1.06 6.23
N VAL A 174 13.59 2.14 6.35
CA VAL A 174 14.94 2.24 5.77
C VAL A 174 15.87 1.57 6.77
N ALA A 175 16.65 0.56 6.35
CA ALA A 175 17.56 -0.10 7.27
C ALA A 175 18.60 0.91 7.77
N SER A 176 18.64 1.12 9.08
CA SER A 176 19.69 1.87 9.78
C SER A 176 20.86 0.96 10.10
#